data_AF-A0A1F2R144-F1
#
_entry.id   AF-A0A1F2R144-F1
#
_cell.length_a   1.000
_cell.length_b   1.000
_cell.length_c   1.000
_cell.angle_alpha   90.00
_cell.angle_beta   90.00
_cell.angle_gamma   90.00
#
_symmetry.space_group_name_H-M   'P 1'
#
loop_
_entity.id
_entity.type
_entity.pdbx_description
1 polymer ?
#
loop_
_entity_poly.entity_id
_entity_poly.type
_entity_poly.pdbx_seq_one_letter_code
_entity_poly.pdbx_strand_id
1 'polypeptide(L)'
;MSRLRPSPECRDVAFARSYAVSPAAEVALEDYARVLTRAAAAEAVPAEDDPGRVDGVHLCAPELVPEGELGEDIEAFARELAEQAGDGLGWA
;
A
#
# COMPACT_ATOMS: atom_id res chain seq x y z
N MET A 1 14.84 7.94 10.18
CA MET A 1 13.63 7.73 10.99
C MET A 1 13.57 6.25 11.36
N SER A 2 13.34 5.94 12.64
CA SER A 2 13.64 4.61 13.23
C SER A 2 12.43 3.67 13.12
N ARG A 3 12.57 2.54 12.41
CA ARG A 3 11.57 1.47 12.20
C ARG A 3 11.39 0.55 13.44
N LEU A 4 11.25 1.08 14.66
CA LEU A 4 11.47 0.24 15.86
C LEU A 4 10.45 0.32 17.01
N ARG A 5 9.23 0.82 16.79
CA ARG A 5 8.13 0.49 17.72
C ARG A 5 6.84 0.26 16.94
N PRO A 6 6.21 -0.93 17.03
CA PRO A 6 4.79 -1.01 16.77
C PRO A 6 4.13 -0.12 17.83
N SER A 7 3.75 1.10 17.45
CA SER A 7 2.72 1.80 18.20
C SER A 7 1.49 0.89 18.14
N PRO A 8 0.78 0.68 19.27
CA PRO A 8 -0.43 -0.14 19.28
C PRO A 8 -1.55 0.39 18.36
N GLU A 9 -1.29 1.52 17.70
CA GLU A 9 -2.18 2.22 16.78
C GLU A 9 -1.84 1.92 15.31
N CYS A 10 -0.68 1.35 14.98
CA CYS A 10 -0.35 1.04 13.59
C CYS A 10 -0.56 -0.46 13.27
N ARG A 11 -0.92 -0.74 12.03
CA ARG A 11 -1.23 -2.08 11.50
C ARG A 11 -0.67 -2.21 10.09
N ASP A 12 -0.15 -3.39 9.78
CA ASP A 12 0.31 -3.72 8.44
C ASP A 12 -0.80 -4.47 7.68
N VAL A 13 -1.00 -4.08 6.43
CA VAL A 13 -1.79 -4.82 5.45
C VAL A 13 -0.80 -5.53 4.54
N ALA A 14 -0.62 -6.83 4.74
CA ALA A 14 0.25 -7.65 3.90
C ALA A 14 -0.50 -8.10 2.64
N PHE A 15 0.13 -7.96 1.49
CA PHE A 15 -0.37 -8.48 0.24
C PHE A 15 -0.02 -9.96 0.06
N ALA A 16 -0.82 -10.67 -0.73
CA ALA A 16 -0.54 -12.06 -1.07
C ALA A 16 0.72 -12.24 -1.94
N ARG A 17 1.14 -11.17 -2.65
CA ARG A 17 2.38 -11.11 -3.41
C ARG A 17 2.85 -9.66 -3.57
N SER A 18 4.12 -9.47 -3.93
CA SER A 18 4.68 -8.16 -4.22
C SER A 18 4.22 -7.63 -5.58
N TYR A 19 3.94 -6.32 -5.68
CA TYR A 19 3.54 -5.65 -6.93
C TYR A 19 4.57 -4.62 -7.36
N ALA A 20 4.87 -4.54 -8.66
CA ALA A 20 5.75 -3.50 -9.20
C ALA A 20 4.96 -2.19 -9.29
N VAL A 21 5.24 -1.26 -8.37
CA VAL A 21 4.52 0.01 -8.25
C VAL A 21 5.54 1.13 -8.38
N SER A 22 5.31 2.07 -9.31
CA SER A 22 6.22 3.22 -9.46
C SER A 22 6.11 4.16 -8.25
N PRO A 23 7.12 5.01 -7.96
CA PRO A 23 7.04 5.95 -6.83
C PRO A 23 5.82 6.88 -6.85
N ALA A 24 5.33 7.25 -8.04
CA ALA A 24 4.10 8.05 -8.16
C ALA A 24 2.83 7.23 -7.83
N ALA A 25 2.84 5.94 -8.18
CA ALA A 25 1.75 5.03 -7.88
C ALA A 25 1.76 4.56 -6.41
N GLU A 26 2.94 4.53 -5.75
CA GLU A 26 3.05 4.29 -4.30
C GLU A 26 2.27 5.35 -3.52
N VAL A 27 2.44 6.63 -3.87
CA VAL A 27 1.68 7.73 -3.24
C VAL A 27 0.17 7.58 -3.45
N ALA A 28 -0.26 7.10 -4.62
CA ALA A 28 -1.67 6.83 -4.89
C ALA A 28 -2.20 5.67 -4.02
N LEU A 29 -1.41 4.59 -3.89
CA LEU A 29 -1.73 3.45 -3.03
C LEU A 29 -1.82 3.86 -1.55
N GLU A 30 -0.88 4.66 -1.07
CA GLU A 30 -0.88 5.22 0.28
C GLU A 30 -2.13 6.07 0.53
N ASP A 31 -2.45 7.00 -0.37
CA ASP A 31 -3.63 7.85 -0.21
C ASP A 31 -4.94 7.03 -0.26
N TYR A 32 -5.02 6.06 -1.17
CA TYR A 32 -6.17 5.15 -1.25
C TYR A 32 -6.37 4.38 0.06
N ALA A 33 -5.33 3.71 0.55
CA ALA A 33 -5.40 2.94 1.80
C ALA A 33 -5.73 3.83 3.00
N ARG A 34 -5.16 5.04 3.06
CA ARG A 34 -5.45 6.03 4.10
C ARG A 34 -6.92 6.45 4.09
N VAL A 35 -7.47 6.81 2.93
CA VAL A 35 -8.86 7.25 2.79
C VAL A 35 -9.83 6.11 3.07
N LEU A 36 -9.56 4.92 2.52
CA LEU A 36 -10.41 3.75 2.68
C LEU A 36 -10.54 3.34 4.16
N THR A 37 -9.43 3.37 4.91
CA THR A 37 -9.41 2.93 6.32
C THR A 37 -9.57 4.07 7.33
N ARG A 38 -9.60 5.31 6.84
CA ARG A 38 -9.54 6.55 7.63
C ARG A 38 -8.35 6.59 8.58
N ALA A 39 -7.21 6.08 8.12
CA ALA A 39 -5.97 6.14 8.88
C ALA A 39 -5.44 7.58 8.95
N ALA A 40 -4.70 7.88 10.01
CA ALA A 40 -3.97 9.15 10.12
C ALA A 40 -2.82 9.22 9.11
N ALA A 41 -2.18 8.07 8.83
CA ALA A 41 -1.11 7.93 7.85
C ALA A 41 -1.13 6.53 7.22
N ALA A 42 -0.58 6.44 6.01
CA ALA A 42 -0.35 5.21 5.28
C ALA A 42 1.00 5.30 4.56
N GLU A 43 1.79 4.24 4.58
CA GLU A 43 3.08 4.15 3.89
C GLU A 43 3.18 2.81 3.15
N ALA A 44 3.61 2.83 1.88
CA ALA A 44 3.87 1.61 1.15
C ALA A 44 5.04 0.86 1.78
N VAL A 45 4.91 -0.46 1.94
CA VAL A 45 5.97 -1.33 2.47
C VAL A 45 6.74 -1.90 1.29
N PRO A 46 7.99 -1.46 1.03
CA PRO A 46 8.78 -2.01 -0.06
C PRO A 46 9.15 -3.47 0.23
N ALA A 47 9.23 -4.29 -0.82
CA ALA A 47 9.69 -5.65 -0.71
C ALA A 47 11.16 -5.71 -0.28
N GLU A 48 11.51 -6.69 0.55
CA GLU A 48 12.87 -6.79 1.10
C GLU A 48 13.92 -7.09 0.01
N ASP A 49 13.53 -7.82 -1.03
CA ASP A 49 14.40 -8.25 -2.13
C ASP A 49 14.43 -7.26 -3.32
N ASP A 50 13.39 -6.44 -3.49
CA ASP A 50 13.28 -5.46 -4.57
C ASP A 50 12.55 -4.17 -4.12
N PRO A 51 13.27 -3.07 -3.88
CA PRO A 51 12.68 -1.78 -3.51
C PRO A 51 11.76 -1.17 -4.58
N GLY A 52 11.74 -1.68 -5.81
CA GLY A 52 10.77 -1.30 -6.85
C GLY A 52 9.44 -2.05 -6.76
N ARG A 53 9.26 -2.86 -5.72
CA ARG A 53 8.05 -3.63 -5.46
C ARG A 53 7.52 -3.34 -4.07
N VAL A 54 6.22 -3.47 -3.91
CA VAL A 54 5.51 -3.25 -2.65
C VAL A 54 4.87 -4.55 -2.17
N ASP A 55 5.12 -4.91 -0.92
CA ASP A 55 4.60 -6.09 -0.21
C ASP A 55 3.34 -5.80 0.61
N GLY A 56 3.00 -4.52 0.80
CA GLY A 56 1.87 -4.14 1.62
C GLY A 56 1.80 -2.65 1.91
N VAL A 57 0.95 -2.28 2.86
CA VAL A 57 0.82 -0.91 3.37
C VAL A 57 0.86 -0.91 4.89
N HIS A 58 1.67 -0.04 5.46
CA HIS A 58 1.70 0.27 6.88
C HIS A 58 0.70 1.39 7.16
N LEU A 59 -0.30 1.14 7.99
CA LEU A 59 -1.34 2.10 8.37
C LEU A 59 -1.18 2.52 9.82
N CYS A 60 -1.36 3.80 10.12
CA CYS A 60 -1.32 4.31 11.49
C CYS A 60 -2.65 4.93 11.91
N ALA A 61 -3.14 4.50 13.07
CA ALA A 61 -4.43 4.83 13.67
C ALA A 61 -5.63 4.66 12.68
N PRO A 62 -5.80 3.50 12.02
CA PRO A 62 -6.96 3.28 11.17
C PRO A 62 -8.25 3.20 12.01
N GLU A 63 -9.28 3.97 11.64
CA GLU A 63 -10.61 3.86 12.27
C GLU A 63 -11.31 2.55 11.88
N LEU A 64 -11.06 2.08 10.65
CA LEU A 64 -11.58 0.82 10.13
C LEU A 64 -10.48 -0.24 10.14
N VAL A 65 -10.79 -1.41 10.68
CA VAL A 65 -9.85 -2.53 10.72
C VAL A 65 -9.61 -3.04 9.29
N PRO A 66 -8.37 -3.02 8.78
CA PRO A 66 -8.07 -3.38 7.40
C PRO A 66 -7.92 -4.90 7.22
N GLU A 67 -8.94 -5.64 7.62
CA GLU A 67 -9.01 -7.11 7.51
C GLU A 67 -10.17 -7.51 6.58
N GLY A 68 -10.06 -8.68 5.94
CA GLY A 68 -11.06 -9.16 4.99
C GLY A 68 -11.16 -8.26 3.75
N GLU A 69 -12.39 -7.89 3.37
CA GLU A 69 -12.68 -7.14 2.14
C GLU A 69 -11.87 -5.84 2.01
N LEU A 70 -11.62 -5.11 3.11
CA LEU A 70 -10.85 -3.87 3.07
C LEU A 70 -9.36 -4.11 2.72
N GLY A 71 -8.77 -5.20 3.22
CA GLY A 71 -7.40 -5.57 2.86
C GLY A 71 -7.31 -6.05 1.42
N GLU A 72 -8.29 -6.83 0.98
CA GLU A 72 -8.40 -7.32 -0.40
C GLU A 72 -8.58 -6.17 -1.40
N ASP A 73 -9.34 -5.14 -1.06
CA ASP A 73 -9.53 -3.93 -1.87
C ASP A 73 -8.24 -3.11 -2.02
N ILE A 74 -7.45 -2.97 -0.94
CA ILE A 74 -6.15 -2.29 -1.00
C ILE A 74 -5.18 -3.07 -1.90
N GLU A 75 -5.14 -4.40 -1.77
CA GLU A 75 -4.29 -5.23 -2.63
C GLU A 75 -4.77 -5.19 -4.10
N ALA A 76 -6.09 -5.22 -4.33
CA ALA A 76 -6.65 -5.11 -5.67
C ALA A 76 -6.26 -3.79 -6.34
N PHE A 77 -6.28 -2.68 -5.61
CA PHE A 77 -5.82 -1.39 -6.11
C PHE A 77 -4.31 -1.38 -6.43
N ALA A 78 -3.48 -1.99 -5.56
CA ALA A 78 -2.05 -2.14 -5.85
C ALA A 78 -1.79 -2.96 -7.13
N ARG A 79 -2.59 -4.02 -7.36
CA ARG A 79 -2.54 -4.81 -8.59
C ARG A 79 -2.92 -3.97 -9.81
N GLU A 80 -3.99 -3.19 -9.75
CA GLU A 80 -4.42 -2.32 -10.84
C GLU A 80 -3.34 -1.30 -11.22
N LEU A 81 -2.70 -0.67 -10.23
CA LEU A 81 -1.60 0.26 -10.45
C LEU A 81 -0.40 -0.42 -11.16
N ALA A 82 -0.08 -1.66 -10.77
CA ALA A 82 0.99 -2.42 -11.38
C ALA A 82 0.67 -2.82 -12.84
N GLU A 83 -0.60 -3.16 -13.12
CA GLU A 83 -1.07 -3.47 -14.47
C GLU A 83 -1.02 -2.22 -15.38
N GLN A 84 -1.45 -1.06 -14.87
CA GLN A 84 -1.39 0.22 -15.59
C GLN A 84 0.05 0.64 -15.94
N ALA A 85 1.03 0.32 -15.09
CA ALA A 85 2.43 0.57 -15.38
C ALA A 85 2.99 -0.34 -16.49
N GLY A 86 2.44 -1.56 -16.62
CA GLY A 86 2.80 -2.52 -17.67
C GLY A 86 2.19 -2.22 -19.04
N ASP A 87 1.04 -1.55 -19.07
CA ASP A 87 0.27 -1.28 -20.29
C ASP A 87 0.79 -0.14 -21.16
N GLY A 88 1.83 0.58 -20.72
CA GLY A 88 2.74 1.32 -21.61
C GLY A 88 2.10 2.17 -22.71
N LEU A 89 0.96 2.82 -22.48
CA LEU A 89 0.36 3.76 -23.42
C LEU A 89 -0.40 4.89 -22.70
N GLY A 90 0.23 6.08 -22.67
CA GLY A 90 -0.52 7.33 -22.78
C GLY A 90 -0.60 8.22 -21.53
N TRP A 91 0.51 8.81 -21.12
CA TRP A 91 0.50 10.18 -20.59
C TRP A 91 1.55 10.99 -21.37
N ALA A 92 1.06 11.81 -22.30
CA ALA A 92 1.80 12.83 -23.03
C ALA A 92 1.29 14.22 -22.58
#